data_AF-S6AZK5-F1
#
_entry.id   AF-S6AZK5-F1
#
_cell.length_a   1.000
_cell.length_b   1.000
_cell.length_c   1.000
_cell.angle_alpha   90.00
_cell.angle_beta   90.00
_cell.angle_gamma   90.00
#
_symmetry.space_group_name_H-M   'P 1'
#
loop_
_entity.id
_entity.type
_entity.pdbx_description
1 polymer ?
#
loop_
_entity_poly.entity_id
_entity_poly.type
_entity_poly.pdbx_seq_one_letter_code
_entity_poly.pdbx_strand_id
1 'polypeptide(L)'
;MFYTLLTLALCLLSNLRCRGYRIALCSGRDLPAGFCRRVYSSIGTGSNNGTESIISLNTNTELKPAQFSGRIVLIDGENAEHYQDSAATLLSTKCVGFDLEYVPDYYASIHRQSFDRTRPAVIQIASNDICLVYLIYKIGHLPLSVSHLLSDPEILKISHGAPSDMRLMYRHFGVRSRSFVDLQSVCEELQLRPCSLKSVVQRVLGLRLSKKQQCSNWEAAELSQQQIKYAATDAWVTLAAFLKLKPKLLRKLVVNELGDVQVDSGT
;
A
#
# COMPACT_ATOMS: atom_id res chain seq x y z
N MET A 1 -38.22 20.66 10.21
CA MET A 1 -37.56 21.23 9.01
C MET A 1 -37.03 22.64 9.30
N PHE A 2 -36.20 22.81 10.36
CA PHE A 2 -35.71 24.13 10.81
C PHE A 2 -34.41 24.05 11.65
N TYR A 3 -33.50 23.11 11.38
CA TYR A 3 -32.21 23.02 12.10
C TYR A 3 -30.96 22.90 11.21
N THR A 4 -31.10 22.96 9.89
CA THR A 4 -29.98 22.83 8.94
C THR A 4 -29.45 24.16 8.40
N LEU A 5 -29.98 25.30 8.85
CA LEU A 5 -29.62 26.63 8.32
C LEU A 5 -28.82 27.51 9.29
N LEU A 6 -28.51 27.07 10.51
CA LEU A 6 -27.78 27.89 11.49
C LEU A 6 -26.27 27.60 11.58
N THR A 7 -25.77 26.51 10.98
CA THR A 7 -24.33 26.18 11.00
C THR A 7 -23.54 26.86 9.87
N LEU A 8 -24.21 27.38 8.84
CA LEU A 8 -23.57 28.10 7.73
C LEU A 8 -23.29 29.58 8.01
N ALA A 9 -23.83 30.14 9.10
CA ALA A 9 -23.72 31.57 9.40
C ALA A 9 -22.55 31.97 10.32
N LEU A 10 -21.86 31.00 10.96
CA LEU A 10 -20.72 31.30 11.85
C LEU A 10 -19.35 31.09 11.20
N CYS A 11 -19.28 30.58 9.96
CA CYS A 11 -18.01 30.40 9.26
C CYS A 11 -17.57 31.61 8.42
N LEU A 12 -18.38 32.68 8.36
CA LEU A 12 -18.11 33.87 7.54
C LEU A 12 -17.57 35.09 8.33
N LEU A 13 -17.26 34.96 9.63
CA LEU A 13 -16.80 36.10 10.45
C LEU A 13 -15.43 35.96 11.12
N SER A 14 -14.70 34.86 10.93
CA SER A 14 -13.30 34.75 11.41
C SER A 14 -12.32 34.81 10.24
N ASN A 15 -11.86 36.03 9.95
CA ASN A 15 -10.72 36.34 9.08
C ASN A 15 -9.39 35.78 9.64
N LEU A 16 -9.27 34.46 9.80
CA LEU A 16 -8.01 33.79 10.10
C LEU A 16 -7.43 33.22 8.80
N ARG A 17 -6.35 33.87 8.33
CA ARG A 17 -5.52 33.40 7.23
C ARG A 17 -4.89 32.04 7.58
N CYS A 18 -5.51 30.94 7.16
CA CYS A 18 -4.82 29.67 6.99
C CYS A 18 -4.15 29.65 5.60
N ARG A 19 -2.82 29.58 5.59
CA ARG A 19 -2.02 29.41 4.38
C ARG A 19 -2.31 28.05 3.75
N GLY A 20 -3.09 28.07 2.68
CA GLY A 20 -2.84 27.33 1.43
C GLY A 20 -2.73 25.81 1.49
N TYR A 21 -3.87 25.13 1.45
CA TYR A 21 -4.10 24.04 0.48
C TYR A 21 -5.55 24.15 0.00
N ARG A 22 -5.76 24.77 -1.17
CA ARG A 22 -7.06 24.76 -1.85
C ARG A 22 -7.23 23.40 -2.52
N ILE A 23 -8.22 22.66 -2.05
CA ILE A 23 -8.85 21.57 -2.79
C ILE A 23 -9.41 22.17 -4.07
N ALA A 24 -8.83 21.81 -5.22
CA ALA A 24 -9.48 22.03 -6.50
C ALA A 24 -10.50 20.90 -6.69
N LEU A 25 -11.75 21.15 -6.27
CA LEU A 25 -12.90 20.44 -6.80
C LEU A 25 -13.04 20.89 -8.27
N CYS A 26 -12.40 20.17 -9.19
CA CYS A 26 -12.77 20.28 -10.60
C CYS A 26 -14.09 19.52 -10.79
N SER A 27 -15.15 20.32 -10.86
CA SER A 27 -16.42 20.02 -11.51
C SER A 27 -16.24 19.15 -12.76
N GLY A 28 -17.09 18.13 -12.87
CA GLY A 28 -17.10 17.19 -13.98
C GLY A 28 -17.00 17.84 -15.35
N ARG A 29 -16.07 17.33 -16.14
CA ARG A 29 -16.13 17.21 -17.59
C ARG A 29 -15.43 15.91 -17.97
N ASP A 30 -16.24 14.94 -18.38
CA ASP A 30 -15.96 13.80 -19.24
C ASP A 30 -14.50 13.33 -19.34
N LEU A 31 -14.14 12.33 -18.54
CA LEU A 31 -13.08 11.41 -18.91
C LEU A 31 -13.66 10.42 -19.93
N PRO A 32 -13.08 10.30 -21.14
CA PRO A 32 -13.64 9.44 -22.17
C PRO A 32 -13.58 7.97 -21.72
N ALA A 33 -14.70 7.28 -21.87
CA ALA A 33 -14.77 5.82 -21.80
C ALA A 33 -13.76 5.24 -22.81
N GLY A 34 -12.59 4.81 -22.33
CA GLY A 34 -11.54 4.36 -23.25
C GLY A 34 -10.19 3.94 -22.65
N PHE A 35 -9.92 4.14 -21.36
CA PHE A 35 -8.62 3.79 -20.78
C PHE A 35 -8.54 2.37 -20.21
N CYS A 36 -9.24 1.43 -20.86
CA CYS A 36 -9.13 -0.01 -20.59
C CYS A 36 -8.84 -0.83 -21.87
N ARG A 37 -8.27 -0.21 -22.91
CA ARG A 37 -7.81 -0.89 -24.14
C ARG A 37 -6.55 -0.25 -24.73
N ARG A 38 -5.38 -0.45 -24.11
CA ARG A 38 -4.11 -0.32 -24.85
C ARG A 38 -2.95 -1.07 -24.20
N VAL A 39 -3.15 -2.36 -23.94
CA VAL A 39 -2.04 -3.35 -23.87
C VAL A 39 -2.48 -4.64 -24.56
N TYR A 40 -3.04 -4.53 -25.77
CA TYR A 40 -3.29 -5.67 -26.67
C TYR A 40 -3.30 -5.16 -28.11
N SER A 41 -2.12 -5.06 -28.73
CA SER A 41 -1.98 -5.01 -30.20
C SER A 41 -0.50 -5.14 -30.61
N SER A 42 0.07 -6.31 -30.40
CA SER A 42 1.20 -6.82 -31.21
C SER A 42 1.12 -8.35 -31.25
N ILE A 43 0.02 -8.89 -31.78
CA ILE A 43 -0.07 -10.32 -32.13
C ILE A 43 0.52 -10.44 -33.54
N GLY A 44 1.81 -10.76 -33.61
CA GLY A 44 2.41 -11.39 -34.77
C GLY A 44 2.20 -12.90 -34.64
N THR A 45 1.55 -13.48 -35.64
CA THR A 45 1.35 -14.93 -35.78
C THR A 45 2.69 -15.64 -35.91
N GLY A 46 3.00 -16.55 -34.99
CA GLY A 46 4.17 -17.41 -35.06
C GLY A 46 4.00 -18.62 -34.15
N SER A 47 3.86 -19.80 -34.75
CA SER A 47 3.87 -21.10 -34.08
C SER A 47 5.29 -21.45 -33.61
N ASN A 48 5.40 -21.96 -32.38
CA ASN A 48 6.27 -23.08 -31.93
C ASN A 48 6.94 -22.85 -30.55
N ASN A 49 6.68 -23.82 -29.67
CA ASN A 49 7.56 -24.46 -28.68
C ASN A 49 8.76 -23.66 -28.14
N GLY A 50 8.72 -23.31 -26.85
CA GLY A 50 9.88 -22.80 -26.14
C GLY A 50 9.58 -22.44 -24.68
N THR A 51 9.78 -23.40 -23.78
CA THR A 51 10.13 -23.13 -22.39
C THR A 51 11.42 -22.29 -22.35
N GLU A 52 11.46 -21.35 -21.41
CA GLU A 52 12.61 -20.54 -21.00
C GLU A 52 13.05 -19.39 -21.94
N SER A 53 12.59 -18.18 -21.62
CA SER A 53 13.46 -17.01 -21.65
C SER A 53 13.40 -16.31 -20.29
N ILE A 54 14.11 -16.88 -19.32
CA ILE A 54 14.55 -16.10 -18.17
C ILE A 54 15.43 -15.00 -18.74
N ILE A 55 14.94 -13.77 -18.71
CA ILE A 55 15.66 -12.58 -19.16
C ILE A 55 17.01 -12.57 -18.44
N SER A 56 18.08 -12.91 -19.17
CA SER A 56 19.45 -12.73 -18.71
C SER A 56 19.68 -11.22 -18.61
N LEU A 57 19.61 -10.68 -17.40
CA LEU A 57 19.98 -9.30 -17.15
C LEU A 57 21.48 -9.17 -17.40
N ASN A 58 21.83 -8.43 -18.45
CA ASN A 58 23.19 -7.94 -18.67
C ASN A 58 23.66 -7.21 -17.40
N THR A 59 24.69 -7.75 -16.76
CA THR A 59 25.20 -7.33 -15.44
C THR A 59 25.93 -5.98 -15.43
N ASN A 60 25.92 -5.24 -16.54
CA ASN A 60 26.70 -4.00 -16.73
C ASN A 60 25.88 -2.73 -16.97
N THR A 61 24.56 -2.73 -16.72
CA THR A 61 23.76 -1.49 -16.73
C THR A 61 23.39 -1.06 -15.32
N GLU A 62 23.78 0.17 -14.96
CA GLU A 62 23.43 0.76 -13.67
C GLU A 62 21.90 0.93 -13.60
N LEU A 63 21.25 0.13 -12.75
CA LEU A 63 19.80 0.14 -12.63
C LEU A 63 19.30 1.44 -12.00
N LYS A 64 18.27 2.04 -12.61
CA LYS A 64 17.61 3.23 -12.08
C LYS A 64 17.04 2.93 -10.68
N PRO A 65 17.12 3.87 -9.73
CA PRO A 65 16.52 3.68 -8.42
C PRO A 65 15.00 3.53 -8.55
N ALA A 66 14.42 2.57 -7.81
CA ALA A 66 12.99 2.52 -7.62
C ALA A 66 12.57 3.71 -6.76
N GLN A 67 11.61 4.49 -7.26
CA GLN A 67 11.05 5.63 -6.54
C GLN A 67 9.61 5.83 -7.00
N PHE A 68 8.68 5.89 -6.05
CA PHE A 68 7.32 6.28 -6.33
C PHE A 68 7.27 7.74 -6.80
N SER A 69 6.74 7.98 -7.99
CA SER A 69 6.60 9.30 -8.60
C SER A 69 5.18 9.87 -8.51
N GLY A 70 4.24 9.09 -7.98
CA GLY A 70 2.86 9.49 -7.77
C GLY A 70 2.69 10.46 -6.60
N ARG A 71 1.43 10.83 -6.36
CA ARG A 71 1.05 11.69 -5.24
C ARG A 71 1.09 10.89 -3.93
N ILE A 72 1.86 11.37 -2.97
CA ILE A 72 1.85 10.85 -1.61
C ILE A 72 0.91 11.72 -0.76
N VAL A 73 -0.05 11.09 -0.08
CA VAL A 73 -0.95 11.74 0.86
C VAL A 73 -0.61 11.26 2.26
N LEU A 74 -0.10 12.17 3.09
CA LEU A 74 0.17 11.89 4.50
C LEU A 74 -1.11 12.10 5.31
N ILE A 75 -1.45 11.10 6.11
CA ILE A 75 -2.64 11.08 6.94
C ILE A 75 -2.23 10.89 8.39
N ASP A 76 -2.61 11.81 9.27
CA ASP A 76 -2.27 11.79 10.69
C ASP A 76 -3.47 12.25 11.55
N GLY A 77 -3.24 12.48 12.84
CA GLY A 77 -4.29 12.86 13.77
C GLY A 77 -5.00 14.18 13.44
N GLU A 78 -4.40 15.07 12.64
CA GLU A 78 -4.98 16.36 12.31
C GLU A 78 -5.94 16.29 11.11
N ASN A 79 -5.77 15.30 10.22
CA ASN A 79 -6.53 15.24 8.97
C ASN A 79 -7.22 13.89 8.69
N ALA A 80 -7.05 12.87 9.53
CA ALA A 80 -7.63 11.54 9.32
C ALA A 80 -9.16 11.56 9.16
N GLU A 81 -9.85 12.50 9.80
CA GLU A 81 -11.29 12.67 9.66
C GLU A 81 -11.76 13.08 8.25
N HIS A 82 -10.85 13.60 7.41
CA HIS A 82 -11.16 13.90 6.01
C HIS A 82 -11.05 12.68 5.08
N TYR A 83 -10.52 11.56 5.59
CA TYR A 83 -10.26 10.33 4.82
C TYR A 83 -11.00 9.14 5.44
N GLN A 84 -12.33 9.27 5.58
CA GLN A 84 -13.19 8.24 6.19
C GLN A 84 -13.64 7.16 5.20
N ASP A 85 -13.78 7.50 3.92
CA ASP A 85 -14.08 6.52 2.87
C ASP A 85 -12.99 5.44 2.80
N SER A 86 -13.37 4.21 2.45
CA SER A 86 -12.40 3.12 2.27
C SER A 86 -11.22 3.59 1.41
N ALA A 87 -9.99 3.24 1.81
CA ALA A 87 -8.80 3.65 1.07
C ALA A 87 -8.84 3.22 -0.41
N ALA A 88 -9.54 2.14 -0.74
CA ALA A 88 -9.75 1.71 -2.12
C ALA A 88 -10.68 2.65 -2.91
N THR A 89 -11.69 3.21 -2.25
CA THR A 89 -12.57 4.24 -2.81
C THR A 89 -11.78 5.51 -3.07
N LEU A 90 -10.98 5.94 -2.08
CA LEU A 90 -10.11 7.11 -2.21
C LEU A 90 -9.10 6.96 -3.35
N LEU A 91 -8.62 5.73 -3.58
CA LEU A 91 -7.70 5.37 -4.66
C LEU A 91 -8.40 4.98 -5.98
N SER A 92 -9.74 4.89 -6.00
CA SER A 92 -10.54 4.46 -7.14
C SER A 92 -10.08 3.12 -7.79
N THR A 93 -9.70 2.14 -6.97
CA THR A 93 -9.22 0.82 -7.43
C THR A 93 -9.61 -0.31 -6.48
N LYS A 94 -9.80 -1.52 -7.01
CA LYS A 94 -10.02 -2.75 -6.22
C LYS A 94 -8.75 -3.59 -6.01
N CYS A 95 -7.59 -3.10 -6.43
CA CYS A 95 -6.30 -3.76 -6.23
C CYS A 95 -5.27 -2.73 -5.78
N VAL A 96 -4.69 -2.95 -4.61
CA VAL A 96 -3.77 -2.02 -3.96
C VAL A 96 -2.50 -2.73 -3.50
N GLY A 97 -1.39 -2.00 -3.47
CA GLY A 97 -0.20 -2.39 -2.70
C GLY A 97 -0.44 -2.06 -1.23
N PHE A 98 -0.05 -2.96 -0.35
CA PHE A 98 -0.12 -2.79 1.10
C PHE A 98 1.24 -3.10 1.72
N ASP A 99 1.66 -2.26 2.65
CA ASP A 99 2.83 -2.49 3.49
C ASP A 99 2.64 -1.80 4.86
N LEU A 100 3.47 -2.14 5.83
CA LEU A 100 3.51 -1.46 7.12
C LEU A 100 4.92 -1.37 7.69
N GLU A 101 5.11 -0.42 8.61
CA GLU A 101 6.37 -0.22 9.31
C GLU A 101 6.13 -0.12 10.82
N TYR A 102 7.05 -0.65 11.61
CA TYR A 102 7.05 -0.56 13.07
C TYR A 102 8.45 -0.20 13.57
N VAL A 103 8.53 0.25 14.82
CA VAL A 103 9.79 0.72 15.39
C VAL A 103 10.70 -0.47 15.73
N PRO A 104 11.95 -0.51 15.23
CA PRO A 104 12.91 -1.53 15.65
C PRO A 104 13.20 -1.47 17.15
N ASP A 105 13.52 -2.62 17.77
CA ASP A 105 13.77 -2.73 19.21
C ASP A 105 14.79 -1.70 19.75
N TYR A 106 15.81 -1.34 18.97
CA TYR A 106 16.81 -0.33 19.36
C TYR A 106 16.21 1.05 19.65
N TYR A 107 15.14 1.43 18.93
CA TYR A 107 14.45 2.71 19.12
C TYR A 107 13.29 2.62 20.11
N ALA A 108 12.84 1.42 20.46
CA ALA A 108 11.82 1.23 21.49
C ALA A 108 12.46 1.47 22.88
N SER A 109 11.86 2.36 23.68
CA SER A 109 12.33 2.53 25.07
C SER A 109 12.24 1.22 25.84
N ILE A 110 13.14 1.02 26.81
CA ILE A 110 13.13 -0.15 27.72
C ILE A 110 11.77 -0.27 28.45
N HIS A 111 11.00 0.81 28.52
CA HIS A 111 9.68 0.90 29.16
C HIS A 111 8.51 0.52 28.25
N ARG A 112 8.71 0.27 26.94
CA ARG A 112 7.65 -0.31 26.10
C ARG A 112 7.46 -1.78 26.44
N GLN A 113 6.24 -2.13 26.83
CA GLN A 113 5.85 -3.52 26.99
C GLN A 113 6.12 -4.29 25.70
N SER A 114 6.53 -5.55 25.81
CA SER A 114 6.90 -6.39 24.66
C SER A 114 5.82 -6.46 23.57
N PHE A 115 4.55 -6.28 23.98
CA PHE A 115 3.41 -6.21 23.07
C PHE A 115 3.53 -5.05 22.08
N ASP A 116 3.91 -3.84 22.53
CA ASP A 116 3.90 -2.62 21.73
C ASP A 116 5.07 -2.48 20.74
N ARG A 117 6.14 -3.25 20.92
CA ARG A 117 7.38 -3.15 20.11
C ARG A 117 7.16 -3.41 18.61
N THR A 118 6.06 -4.07 18.29
CA THR A 118 5.70 -4.48 16.92
C THR A 118 4.31 -3.95 16.55
N ARG A 119 3.85 -2.90 17.26
CA ARG A 119 2.65 -2.16 16.86
C ARG A 119 2.96 -1.41 15.56
N PRO A 120 2.16 -1.58 14.50
CA PRO A 120 2.34 -0.81 13.27
C PRO A 120 2.30 0.69 13.55
N ALA A 121 3.38 1.39 13.21
CA ALA A 121 3.55 2.82 13.35
C ALA A 121 3.10 3.56 12.09
N VAL A 122 3.38 2.99 10.91
CA VAL A 122 2.98 3.52 9.60
C VAL A 122 2.32 2.41 8.78
N ILE A 123 1.25 2.75 8.07
CA ILE A 123 0.60 1.86 7.10
C ILE A 123 0.59 2.56 5.74
N GLN A 124 0.96 1.83 4.68
CA GLN A 124 0.98 2.36 3.32
C GLN A 124 0.00 1.60 2.42
N ILE A 125 -0.81 2.35 1.67
CA ILE A 125 -1.76 1.79 0.72
C ILE A 125 -1.58 2.52 -0.61
N ALA A 126 -1.12 1.79 -1.63
CA ALA A 126 -0.74 2.37 -2.91
C ALA A 126 -1.62 1.88 -4.07
N SER A 127 -2.03 2.83 -4.93
CA SER A 127 -2.41 2.57 -6.32
C SER A 127 -1.19 2.73 -7.24
N ASN A 128 -1.41 2.86 -8.54
CA ASN A 128 -0.34 3.16 -9.50
C ASN A 128 0.21 4.59 -9.37
N ASP A 129 -0.59 5.55 -8.89
CA ASP A 129 -0.35 6.98 -8.99
C ASP A 129 -0.61 7.75 -7.68
N ILE A 130 -1.25 7.14 -6.69
CA ILE A 130 -1.47 7.71 -5.36
C ILE A 130 -1.03 6.70 -4.30
N CYS A 131 -0.34 7.17 -3.26
CA CYS A 131 -0.08 6.39 -2.06
C CYS A 131 -0.58 7.13 -0.83
N LEU A 132 -1.45 6.48 -0.06
CA LEU A 132 -1.89 6.93 1.25
C LEU A 132 -0.92 6.39 2.30
N VAL A 133 -0.32 7.28 3.08
CA VAL A 133 0.63 6.95 4.14
C VAL A 133 0.02 7.40 5.47
N TYR A 134 -0.49 6.44 6.23
CA TYR A 134 -1.15 6.66 7.52
C TYR A 134 -0.12 6.61 8.65
N LEU A 135 0.03 7.72 9.38
CA LEU A 135 0.88 7.84 10.56
C LEU A 135 0.11 7.35 11.79
N ILE A 136 -0.04 6.03 11.90
CA ILE A 136 -0.81 5.37 12.97
C ILE A 136 -0.30 5.78 14.37
N TYR A 137 1.00 5.98 14.53
CA TYR A 137 1.57 6.45 15.80
C TYR A 137 1.09 7.85 16.22
N LYS A 138 0.73 8.72 15.28
CA LYS A 138 0.12 10.04 15.55
C LYS A 138 -1.40 9.97 15.69
N ILE A 139 -2.05 9.05 14.96
CA ILE A 139 -3.51 8.86 15.01
C ILE A 139 -3.94 8.13 16.30
N GLY A 140 -3.08 7.25 16.82
CA GLY A 140 -3.30 6.47 18.04
C GLY A 140 -4.18 5.22 17.86
N HIS A 141 -5.01 5.18 16.82
CA HIS A 141 -5.91 4.07 16.50
C HIS A 141 -5.89 3.73 15.01
N LEU A 142 -6.54 2.65 14.61
CA LEU A 142 -6.67 2.28 13.20
C LEU A 142 -7.81 3.08 12.54
N PRO A 143 -7.55 3.87 11.48
CA PRO A 143 -8.61 4.58 10.77
C PRO A 143 -9.64 3.63 10.13
N LEU A 144 -10.90 4.06 10.09
CA LEU A 144 -11.99 3.31 9.44
C LEU A 144 -11.70 3.04 7.97
N SER A 145 -11.09 3.98 7.27
CA SER A 145 -10.71 3.83 5.86
C SER A 145 -9.73 2.68 5.62
N VAL A 146 -8.84 2.42 6.57
CA VAL A 146 -7.91 1.27 6.54
C VAL A 146 -8.64 0.00 6.97
N SER A 147 -9.40 0.05 8.07
CA SER A 147 -10.15 -1.11 8.57
C SER A 147 -11.12 -1.69 7.54
N HIS A 148 -11.91 -0.83 6.89
CA HIS A 148 -12.84 -1.22 5.82
C HIS A 148 -12.11 -1.86 4.65
N LEU A 149 -10.98 -1.29 4.20
CA LEU A 149 -10.19 -1.88 3.10
C LEU A 149 -9.64 -3.27 3.45
N LEU A 150 -9.13 -3.44 4.67
CA LEU A 150 -8.50 -4.69 5.07
C LEU A 150 -9.50 -5.84 5.17
N SER A 151 -10.71 -5.58 5.67
CA SER A 151 -11.76 -6.58 5.86
C SER A 151 -12.62 -6.84 4.62
N ASP A 152 -12.55 -5.97 3.59
CA ASP A 152 -13.32 -6.14 2.35
C ASP A 152 -12.77 -7.28 1.47
N PRO A 153 -13.57 -8.33 1.16
CA PRO A 153 -13.16 -9.43 0.29
C PRO A 153 -13.06 -9.02 -1.20
N GLU A 154 -13.70 -7.93 -1.62
CA GLU A 154 -13.70 -7.45 -3.01
C GLU A 154 -12.47 -6.62 -3.36
N ILE A 155 -11.68 -6.23 -2.36
CA ILE A 155 -10.44 -5.46 -2.53
C ILE A 155 -9.26 -6.42 -2.36
N LEU A 156 -8.43 -6.52 -3.40
CA LEU A 156 -7.18 -7.29 -3.39
C LEU A 156 -6.06 -6.45 -2.78
N LYS A 157 -5.40 -6.99 -1.74
CA LYS A 157 -4.24 -6.36 -1.09
C LYS A 157 -2.98 -7.14 -1.44
N ILE A 158 -2.07 -6.52 -2.17
CA ILE A 158 -0.79 -7.12 -2.54
C ILE A 158 0.25 -6.67 -1.53
N SER A 159 0.80 -7.61 -0.76
CA SER A 159 1.93 -7.37 0.18
C SER A 159 3.07 -8.35 -0.11
N HIS A 160 4.28 -8.05 0.36
CA HIS A 160 5.43 -8.94 0.32
C HIS A 160 5.70 -9.44 1.75
N GLY A 161 5.50 -10.74 2.00
CA GLY A 161 5.54 -11.29 3.36
C GLY A 161 4.23 -11.09 4.13
N ALA A 162 3.11 -11.00 3.41
CA ALA A 162 1.78 -10.65 3.93
C ALA A 162 1.34 -11.35 5.23
N PRO A 163 1.61 -12.66 5.48
CA PRO A 163 1.19 -13.30 6.71
C PRO A 163 1.71 -12.62 7.98
N SER A 164 2.90 -12.02 7.94
CA SER A 164 3.44 -11.27 9.10
C SER A 164 2.58 -10.05 9.38
N ASP A 165 2.35 -9.22 8.38
CA ASP A 165 1.57 -7.98 8.50
C ASP A 165 0.14 -8.27 8.94
N MET A 166 -0.49 -9.30 8.37
CA MET A 166 -1.84 -9.72 8.73
C MET A 166 -1.95 -10.09 10.21
N ARG A 167 -0.97 -10.83 10.75
CA ARG A 167 -0.94 -11.15 12.19
C ARG A 167 -0.73 -9.92 13.05
N LEU A 168 0.11 -8.98 12.62
CA LEU A 168 0.31 -7.71 13.32
C LEU A 168 -0.99 -6.89 13.37
N MET A 169 -1.69 -6.79 12.24
CA MET A 169 -2.97 -6.08 12.15
C MET A 169 -4.05 -6.71 13.04
N TYR A 170 -4.16 -8.03 13.06
CA TYR A 170 -5.09 -8.72 13.96
C TYR A 170 -4.73 -8.51 15.42
N ARG A 171 -3.47 -8.75 15.80
CA ARG A 171 -3.03 -8.66 17.19
C ARG A 171 -3.19 -7.25 17.77
N HIS A 172 -2.91 -6.22 16.99
CA HIS A 172 -2.89 -4.82 17.48
C HIS A 172 -4.20 -4.05 17.30
N PHE A 173 -5.06 -4.50 16.38
CA PHE A 173 -6.27 -3.78 16.00
C PHE A 173 -7.51 -4.67 15.83
N GLY A 174 -7.39 -5.98 16.04
CA GLY A 174 -8.50 -6.93 15.90
C GLY A 174 -9.01 -7.12 14.47
N VAL A 175 -8.29 -6.63 13.46
CA VAL A 175 -8.76 -6.67 12.07
C VAL A 175 -8.63 -8.07 11.51
N ARG A 176 -9.77 -8.63 11.08
CA ARG A 176 -9.81 -9.84 10.27
C ARG A 176 -9.61 -9.49 8.80
N SER A 177 -8.36 -9.46 8.37
CA SER A 177 -7.99 -9.14 6.99
C SER A 177 -8.44 -10.25 6.02
N ARG A 178 -8.93 -9.85 4.85
CA ARG A 178 -9.37 -10.77 3.77
C ARG A 178 -8.69 -10.43 2.45
N SER A 179 -8.71 -11.30 1.44
CA SER A 179 -8.23 -11.01 0.08
C SER A 179 -6.81 -10.42 -0.01
N PHE A 180 -5.90 -10.91 0.83
CA PHE A 180 -4.47 -10.63 0.68
C PHE A 180 -3.84 -11.58 -0.34
N VAL A 181 -2.93 -11.10 -1.16
CA VAL A 181 -2.04 -11.93 -1.99
C VAL A 181 -0.62 -11.61 -1.61
N ASP A 182 0.13 -12.65 -1.28
CA ASP A 182 1.54 -12.53 -0.93
C ASP A 182 2.41 -12.65 -2.18
N LEU A 183 3.09 -11.56 -2.55
CA LEU A 183 4.03 -11.52 -3.67
C LEU A 183 5.19 -12.51 -3.47
N GLN A 184 5.60 -12.77 -2.23
CA GLN A 184 6.65 -13.74 -1.96
C GLN A 184 6.21 -15.16 -2.38
N SER A 185 5.03 -15.59 -1.95
CA SER A 185 4.40 -16.85 -2.37
C SER A 185 4.23 -16.94 -3.90
N VAL A 186 3.79 -15.86 -4.55
CA VAL A 186 3.70 -15.79 -6.02
C VAL A 186 5.06 -16.03 -6.68
N CYS A 187 6.14 -15.44 -6.15
CA CYS A 187 7.49 -15.63 -6.68
C CYS A 187 7.97 -17.08 -6.48
N GLU A 188 7.64 -17.71 -5.35
CA GLU A 188 7.97 -19.11 -5.08
C GLU A 188 7.28 -20.06 -6.06
N GLU A 189 5.98 -19.84 -6.32
CA GLU A 189 5.19 -20.60 -7.31
C GLU A 189 5.75 -20.45 -8.73
N LEU A 190 6.21 -19.26 -9.09
CA LEU A 190 6.86 -18.98 -10.38
C LEU A 190 8.34 -19.37 -10.43
N GLN A 191 8.88 -19.97 -9.36
CA GLN A 191 10.29 -20.36 -9.24
C GLN A 191 11.27 -19.17 -9.43
N LEU A 192 10.81 -17.95 -9.12
CA LEU A 192 11.58 -16.71 -9.22
C LEU A 192 12.43 -16.47 -7.97
N ARG A 193 13.56 -17.17 -7.87
CA ARG A 193 14.48 -17.06 -6.71
C ARG A 193 15.69 -16.14 -6.97
N PRO A 194 16.10 -15.26 -6.04
CA PRO A 194 15.53 -15.07 -4.70
C PRO A 194 14.23 -14.26 -4.69
N CYS A 195 13.32 -14.58 -3.77
CA CYS A 195 12.01 -13.94 -3.65
C CYS A 195 12.01 -12.69 -2.75
N SER A 196 13.18 -12.14 -2.38
CA SER A 196 13.21 -10.88 -1.61
C SER A 196 12.65 -9.74 -2.45
N LEU A 197 11.92 -8.79 -1.86
CA LEU A 197 11.32 -7.68 -2.62
C LEU A 197 12.35 -6.95 -3.50
N LYS A 198 13.55 -6.67 -2.95
CA LYS A 198 14.66 -6.09 -3.71
C LYS A 198 15.04 -6.91 -4.95
N SER A 199 15.15 -8.23 -4.82
CA SER A 199 15.48 -9.13 -5.92
C SER A 199 14.36 -9.19 -6.97
N VAL A 200 13.10 -9.21 -6.52
CA VAL A 200 11.93 -9.20 -7.39
C VAL A 200 11.85 -7.90 -8.17
N VAL A 201 11.98 -6.74 -7.50
CA VAL A 201 11.98 -5.42 -8.16
C VAL A 201 13.11 -5.31 -9.19
N GLN A 202 14.31 -5.78 -8.87
CA GLN A 202 15.42 -5.81 -9.80
C GLN A 202 15.13 -6.66 -11.04
N ARG A 203 14.59 -7.88 -10.86
CA ARG A 203 14.38 -8.83 -11.97
C ARG A 203 13.16 -8.51 -12.82
N VAL A 204 12.08 -8.09 -12.17
CA VAL A 204 10.75 -7.92 -12.78
C VAL A 204 10.57 -6.51 -13.31
N LEU A 205 11.07 -5.49 -12.59
CA LEU A 205 10.90 -4.09 -12.95
C LEU A 205 12.18 -3.47 -13.54
N GLY A 206 13.34 -4.11 -13.39
CA GLY A 206 14.62 -3.52 -13.82
C GLY A 206 15.02 -2.31 -12.98
N LEU A 207 14.59 -2.24 -11.73
CA LEU A 207 14.83 -1.12 -10.82
C LEU A 207 15.65 -1.54 -9.60
N ARG A 208 16.39 -0.59 -9.00
CA ARG A 208 17.14 -0.81 -7.77
C ARG A 208 16.36 -0.31 -6.56
N LEU A 209 15.90 -1.24 -5.71
CA LEU A 209 15.24 -0.89 -4.45
C LEU A 209 16.26 -0.58 -3.34
N SER A 210 16.08 0.55 -2.66
CA SER A 210 16.86 0.92 -1.46
C SER A 210 16.32 0.18 -0.24
N LYS A 211 17.18 -0.09 0.76
CA LYS A 211 16.78 -0.66 2.07
C LYS A 211 17.09 0.27 3.25
N LYS A 212 17.49 1.51 2.96
CA LYS A 212 18.10 2.41 3.96
C LYS A 212 17.16 2.83 5.09
N GLN A 213 15.84 2.81 4.88
CA GLN A 213 14.86 3.28 5.86
C GLN A 213 14.11 2.13 6.57
N GLN A 214 14.34 0.88 6.18
CA GLN A 214 13.65 -0.30 6.73
C GLN A 214 13.73 -0.36 8.26
N CYS A 215 14.92 -0.10 8.82
CA CYS A 215 15.15 -0.09 10.26
C CYS A 215 15.30 1.34 10.80
N SER A 216 14.44 2.27 10.37
CA SER A 216 14.46 3.67 10.84
C SER A 216 13.55 3.88 12.06
N ASN A 217 13.64 5.06 12.70
CA ASN A 217 12.69 5.44 13.73
C ASN A 217 11.36 5.87 13.08
N TRP A 218 10.45 4.91 12.92
CA TRP A 218 9.12 5.11 12.31
C TRP A 218 8.10 5.82 13.19
N GLU A 219 8.48 6.21 14.41
CA GLU A 219 7.70 7.04 15.32
C GLU A 219 8.39 8.37 15.64
N ALA A 220 9.34 8.79 14.81
CA ALA A 220 9.93 10.11 14.96
C ALA A 220 8.83 11.19 14.98
N ALA A 221 9.01 12.25 15.78
CA ALA A 221 8.04 13.35 15.88
C ALA A 221 7.62 13.87 14.50
N GLU A 222 8.56 13.90 13.56
CA GLU A 222 8.33 14.09 12.14
C GLU A 222 9.11 13.04 11.34
N LEU A 223 8.45 12.39 10.38
CA LEU A 223 9.12 11.51 9.43
C LEU A 223 9.87 12.34 8.40
N SER A 224 11.10 11.93 8.08
CA SER A 224 11.87 12.54 7.01
C SER A 224 11.24 12.29 5.63
N GLN A 225 11.53 13.17 4.68
CA GLN A 225 11.13 12.97 3.28
C GLN A 225 11.65 11.65 2.69
N GLN A 226 12.78 11.14 3.18
CA GLN A 226 13.31 9.85 2.73
C GLN A 226 12.49 8.67 3.25
N GLN A 227 12.04 8.72 4.51
CA GLN A 227 11.15 7.71 5.09
C GLN A 227 9.79 7.69 4.37
N ILE A 228 9.21 8.86 4.15
CA ILE A 228 7.91 8.99 3.44
C ILE A 228 8.00 8.40 2.02
N LYS A 229 9.05 8.77 1.28
CA LYS A 229 9.28 8.24 -0.08
C LYS A 229 9.56 6.74 -0.08
N TYR A 230 10.32 6.25 0.90
CA TYR A 230 10.59 4.82 1.07
C TYR A 230 9.29 4.05 1.26
N ALA A 231 8.50 4.46 2.25
CA ALA A 231 7.23 3.84 2.61
C ALA A 231 6.27 3.77 1.41
N ALA A 232 6.13 4.88 0.67
CA ALA A 232 5.30 4.89 -0.53
C ALA A 232 5.87 4.02 -1.67
N THR A 233 7.19 3.92 -1.77
CA THR A 233 7.86 3.11 -2.81
C THR A 233 7.67 1.62 -2.56
N ASP A 234 7.79 1.14 -1.32
CA ASP A 234 7.70 -0.29 -0.99
C ASP A 234 6.30 -0.87 -1.28
N ALA A 235 5.22 -0.16 -0.89
CA ALA A 235 3.87 -0.55 -1.26
C ALA A 235 3.63 -0.52 -2.78
N TRP A 236 4.10 0.53 -3.47
CA TRP A 236 3.93 0.66 -4.91
C TRP A 236 4.69 -0.41 -5.72
N VAL A 237 5.98 -0.65 -5.42
CA VAL A 237 6.77 -1.62 -6.19
C VAL A 237 6.23 -3.04 -6.01
N THR A 238 5.66 -3.34 -4.84
CA THR A 238 5.01 -4.63 -4.57
C THR A 238 3.81 -4.83 -5.49
N LEU A 239 2.93 -3.82 -5.59
CA LEU A 239 1.82 -3.84 -6.56
C LEU A 239 2.32 -3.92 -8.00
N ALA A 240 3.29 -3.08 -8.38
CA ALA A 240 3.80 -3.00 -9.74
C ALA A 240 4.44 -4.32 -10.19
N ALA A 241 5.22 -4.98 -9.33
CA ALA A 241 5.81 -6.28 -9.60
C ALA A 241 4.74 -7.36 -9.78
N PHE A 242 3.74 -7.40 -8.89
CA PHE A 242 2.61 -8.33 -9.02
C PHE A 242 1.86 -8.15 -10.35
N LEU A 243 1.52 -6.91 -10.72
CA LEU A 243 0.85 -6.58 -11.97
C LEU A 243 1.69 -6.93 -13.21
N LYS A 244 3.02 -6.87 -13.11
CA LYS A 244 3.95 -7.25 -14.18
C LYS A 244 4.04 -8.78 -14.32
N LEU A 245 4.03 -9.51 -13.21
CA LEU A 245 4.10 -10.97 -13.19
C LEU A 245 2.83 -11.64 -13.73
N LYS A 246 1.66 -11.01 -13.53
CA LYS A 246 0.35 -11.52 -13.98
C LYS A 246 0.15 -13.02 -13.65
N PRO A 247 0.23 -13.41 -12.37
CA PRO A 247 0.08 -14.81 -12.00
C PRO A 247 -1.29 -15.35 -12.44
N LYS A 248 -1.31 -16.60 -12.92
CA LYS A 248 -2.53 -17.25 -13.43
C LYS A 248 -3.49 -17.65 -12.30
N LEU A 249 -2.95 -17.94 -11.13
CA LEU A 249 -3.70 -18.35 -9.94
C LEU A 249 -3.44 -17.32 -8.84
N LEU A 250 -4.50 -16.95 -8.13
CA LEU A 250 -4.43 -16.04 -7.00
C LEU A 250 -4.74 -16.82 -5.73
N ARG A 251 -3.69 -17.15 -4.97
CA ARG A 251 -3.83 -17.70 -3.62
C ARG A 251 -4.14 -16.56 -2.65
N LYS A 252 -5.43 -16.36 -2.37
CA LYS A 252 -5.88 -15.35 -1.42
C LYS A 252 -5.68 -15.84 0.02
N LEU A 253 -5.29 -14.93 0.90
CA LEU A 253 -5.11 -15.16 2.33
C LEU A 253 -6.19 -14.42 3.12
N VAL A 254 -6.61 -15.04 4.22
CA VAL A 254 -7.54 -14.48 5.21
C VAL A 254 -7.02 -14.68 6.63
N VAL A 255 -7.45 -13.84 7.55
CA VAL A 255 -7.28 -14.05 9.00
C VAL A 255 -8.57 -14.65 9.57
N ASN A 256 -8.46 -15.79 10.25
CA ASN A 256 -9.60 -16.47 10.88
C ASN A 256 -9.99 -15.83 12.23
N GLU A 257 -10.90 -16.46 12.95
CA GLU A 257 -11.40 -15.96 14.24
C GLU A 257 -10.39 -15.98 15.38
N LEU A 258 -9.36 -16.80 15.26
CA LEU A 258 -8.28 -16.99 16.24
C LEU A 258 -7.06 -16.13 15.93
N GLY A 259 -7.05 -15.44 14.78
CA GLY A 259 -5.91 -14.65 14.31
C GLY A 259 -4.95 -15.41 13.42
N ASP A 260 -5.25 -16.65 13.04
CA ASP A 260 -4.40 -17.43 12.14
C ASP A 260 -4.57 -16.98 10.70
N VAL A 261 -3.45 -16.88 9.99
CA VAL A 261 -3.44 -16.61 8.54
C VAL A 261 -3.54 -17.93 7.80
N GLN A 262 -4.56 -18.05 6.97
CA GLN A 262 -4.82 -19.23 6.15
C GLN A 262 -5.19 -18.86 4.72
N VAL A 263 -5.18 -19.85 3.84
CA VAL A 263 -5.68 -19.69 2.47
C VAL A 263 -7.19 -19.56 2.51
N ASP A 264 -7.73 -18.63 1.73
CA ASP A 264 -9.17 -18.52 1.53
C ASP A 264 -9.67 -19.75 0.77
N SER A 265 -10.50 -20.57 1.42
CA SER A 265 -11.14 -21.73 0.82
C SER A 265 -12.38 -21.39 -0.01
N GLY A 266 -12.81 -20.11 -0.03
CA GLY A 266 -13.88 -19.64 -0.90
C GLY A 266 -15.29 -20.06 -0.49
N THR A 267 -15.53 -20.28 0.81
CA THR A 267 -16.89 -20.50 1.35
C THR A 267 -17.71 -19.23 1.37
#